data_AF-A0A7R8UYW7-F1
#
_entry.id   AF-A0A7R8UYW7-F1
#
_cell.length_a   1.000
_cell.length_b   1.000
_cell.length_c   1.000
_cell.angle_alpha   90.00
_cell.angle_beta   90.00
_cell.angle_gamma   90.00
#
_symmetry.space_group_name_H-M   'P 1'
#
loop_
_entity.id
_entity.type
_entity.pdbx_description
1 polymer ?
#
loop_
_entity_poly.entity_id
_entity_poly.type
_entity_poly.pdbx_seq_one_letter_code
_entity_poly.pdbx_strand_id
1 'polypeptide(L)'
;MNMKLPDINVKKFVKEAGSTLSRVVQLTEEKLGTAEKTELDSHFEHLAERAECTRNWTEKIVRNAEAVMVPNPGNRMEDYIFEKIEKKKPTRLSNLEYLGLDMIEAGGEFGQDSPYGSALIKVGHTEQKLGSCERDFIGSVGICFTQPLRKFLEGEMKTITKEKGILETKRLDLDACKNRVRKARSMLGQQAAERDLRIAQAEFDRQAEITKLLLEGIGTSQAGHLRHLHSFVETQARYYKQCGQIMDDLQKELASMRPQAPRLRINSEDVDNEQSSPAIIAPTSENDVETSSSQMSAQTTVLSSMNIKYDTSDISVL
;
A
#
# COMPACT_ATOMS: atom_id res chain seq x y z
N MET A 1 48.94 29.54 -28.74
CA MET A 1 47.98 29.08 -27.72
C MET A 1 48.46 27.73 -27.21
N ASN A 2 49.08 27.66 -26.02
CA ASN A 2 49.45 26.39 -25.39
C ASN A 2 48.24 25.86 -24.63
N MET A 3 47.57 24.85 -25.19
CA MET A 3 46.57 24.08 -24.46
C MET A 3 47.29 23.12 -23.51
N LYS A 4 47.22 23.36 -22.20
CA LYS A 4 47.61 22.39 -21.18
C LYS A 4 46.61 21.23 -21.20
N LEU A 5 47.09 20.00 -21.41
CA LEU A 5 46.30 18.80 -21.18
C LEU A 5 45.94 18.69 -19.68
N PRO A 6 44.77 18.14 -19.31
CA PRO A 6 44.43 17.87 -17.92
C PRO A 6 45.34 16.76 -17.36
N ASP A 7 45.97 17.04 -16.21
CA ASP A 7 46.73 16.05 -15.43
C ASP A 7 45.78 14.94 -14.94
N ILE A 8 45.76 13.82 -15.67
CA ILE A 8 45.09 12.60 -15.23
C ILE A 8 45.89 12.07 -14.04
N ASN A 9 45.31 12.13 -12.83
CA ASN A 9 45.97 11.69 -11.61
C ASN A 9 45.98 10.15 -11.51
N VAL A 10 46.83 9.51 -12.33
CA VAL A 10 47.02 8.06 -12.44
C VAL A 10 47.34 7.44 -11.08
N LYS A 11 48.03 8.16 -10.18
CA LYS A 11 48.34 7.68 -8.83
C LYS A 11 47.08 7.53 -7.96
N LYS A 12 46.11 8.43 -8.08
CA LYS A 12 44.82 8.33 -7.38
C LYS A 12 44.01 7.15 -7.95
N PHE A 13 43.97 7.03 -9.27
CA PHE A 13 43.28 5.92 -9.96
C PHE A 13 43.85 4.54 -9.58
N VAL A 14 45.18 4.39 -9.57
CA VAL A 14 45.84 3.14 -9.18
C VAL A 14 45.62 2.83 -7.69
N LYS A 15 45.60 3.85 -6.82
CA LYS A 15 45.30 3.67 -5.39
C LYS A 15 43.85 3.25 -5.15
N GLU A 16 42.91 3.82 -5.88
CA GLU A 16 41.48 3.45 -5.85
C GLU A 16 41.24 2.04 -6.42
N ALA A 17 41.93 1.67 -7.50
CA ALA A 17 41.90 0.31 -8.05
C ALA A 17 42.56 -0.72 -7.10
N GLY A 18 43.60 -0.32 -6.36
CA GLY A 18 44.22 -1.15 -5.34
C GLY A 18 43.30 -1.39 -4.14
N SER A 19 42.50 -0.41 -3.74
CA SER A 19 41.53 -0.57 -2.65
C SER A 19 40.30 -1.38 -3.08
N THR A 20 39.80 -1.26 -4.32
CA THR A 20 38.72 -2.11 -4.83
C THR A 20 39.13 -3.59 -4.87
N LEU A 21 40.33 -3.90 -5.39
CA LEU A 21 40.84 -5.28 -5.42
C LEU A 21 41.02 -5.85 -4.02
N SER A 22 41.57 -5.06 -3.09
CA SER A 22 41.73 -5.48 -1.69
C SER A 22 40.38 -5.81 -1.03
N ARG A 23 39.34 -5.01 -1.28
CA ARG A 23 37.98 -5.27 -0.78
C ARG A 23 37.38 -6.55 -1.36
N VAL A 24 37.56 -6.81 -2.65
CA VAL A 24 37.07 -8.04 -3.30
C VAL A 24 37.77 -9.28 -2.74
N VAL A 25 39.08 -9.21 -2.51
CA VAL A 25 39.86 -10.29 -1.88
C VAL A 25 39.33 -10.56 -0.47
N GLN A 26 39.17 -9.52 0.35
CA GLN A 26 38.65 -9.66 1.72
C GLN A 26 37.24 -10.27 1.74
N LEU A 27 36.33 -9.81 0.88
CA LEU A 27 34.97 -10.37 0.80
C LEU A 27 34.97 -11.85 0.37
N THR A 28 35.95 -12.25 -0.44
CA THR A 28 36.13 -13.65 -0.85
C THR A 28 36.69 -14.48 0.30
N GLU A 29 37.66 -13.96 1.05
CA GLU A 29 38.27 -14.63 2.21
C GLU A 29 37.26 -14.83 3.37
N GLU A 30 36.32 -13.89 3.56
CA GLU A 30 35.23 -14.02 4.53
C GLU A 30 34.19 -15.06 4.11
N LYS A 31 33.79 -15.08 2.84
CA LYS A 31 32.86 -16.11 2.32
C LYS A 31 33.45 -17.52 2.34
N LEU A 32 34.77 -17.64 2.29
CA LEU A 32 35.50 -18.91 2.42
C LEU A 32 35.80 -19.29 3.88
N GLY A 33 35.45 -18.46 4.85
CA GLY A 33 35.67 -18.72 6.29
C GLY A 33 37.13 -18.60 6.74
N THR A 34 37.99 -18.00 5.93
CA THR A 34 39.44 -17.89 6.18
C THR A 34 39.85 -16.56 6.83
N ALA A 35 38.93 -15.60 6.95
CA ALA A 35 39.18 -14.29 7.55
C ALA A 35 38.17 -13.97 8.67
N GLU A 36 38.69 -13.38 9.75
CA GLU A 36 37.92 -12.87 10.88
C GLU A 36 37.19 -11.59 10.48
N LYS A 37 35.89 -11.52 10.76
CA LYS A 37 35.01 -10.40 10.42
C LYS A 37 35.02 -9.38 11.55
N THR A 38 35.21 -8.09 11.25
CA THR A 38 34.91 -7.04 12.25
C THR A 38 33.40 -7.06 12.54
N GLU A 39 33.04 -7.50 13.75
CA GLU A 39 31.66 -7.52 14.22
C GLU A 39 31.23 -6.12 14.69
N LEU A 40 29.99 -5.77 14.38
CA LEU A 40 29.33 -4.61 14.97
C LEU A 40 28.75 -5.01 16.32
N ASP A 41 28.58 -4.06 17.23
CA ASP A 41 28.02 -4.36 18.55
C ASP A 41 26.56 -4.83 18.46
N SER A 42 26.12 -5.57 19.48
CA SER A 42 24.76 -6.13 19.54
C SER A 42 23.66 -5.07 19.41
N HIS A 43 23.89 -3.86 19.92
CA HIS A 43 22.90 -2.79 19.86
C HIS A 43 22.73 -2.25 18.43
N PHE A 44 23.83 -2.09 17.71
CA PHE A 44 23.82 -1.72 16.29
C PHE A 44 23.09 -2.77 15.45
N GLU A 45 23.37 -4.06 15.66
CA GLU A 45 22.70 -5.14 14.91
C GLU A 45 21.18 -5.12 15.16
N HIS A 46 20.74 -4.98 16.41
CA HIS A 46 19.31 -4.81 16.72
C HIS A 46 18.67 -3.59 16.04
N LEU A 47 19.39 -2.45 15.99
CA LEU A 47 18.92 -1.26 15.28
C LEU A 47 18.82 -1.50 13.77
N ALA A 48 19.79 -2.20 13.19
CA ALA A 48 19.84 -2.54 11.77
C ALA A 48 18.71 -3.49 11.37
N GLU A 49 18.45 -4.53 12.18
CA GLU A 49 17.33 -5.46 12.01
C GLU A 49 15.98 -4.73 12.08
N ARG A 50 15.80 -3.85 13.07
CA ARG A 50 14.57 -3.07 13.22
C ARG A 50 14.31 -2.14 12.03
N ALA A 51 15.36 -1.48 11.53
CA ALA A 51 15.25 -0.62 10.34
C ALA A 51 14.84 -1.41 9.10
N GLU A 52 15.42 -2.60 8.91
CA GLU A 52 15.10 -3.48 7.79
C GLU A 52 13.68 -4.04 7.88
N CYS A 53 13.25 -4.46 9.08
CA CYS A 53 11.87 -4.84 9.35
C CYS A 53 10.90 -3.69 9.00
N THR A 54 11.21 -2.47 9.44
CA THR A 54 10.41 -1.27 9.16
C THR A 54 10.29 -1.01 7.67
N ARG A 55 11.41 -1.04 6.93
CA ARG A 55 11.43 -0.88 5.47
C ARG A 55 10.52 -1.88 4.77
N ASN A 56 10.73 -3.17 5.06
CA ASN A 56 10.02 -4.26 4.40
C ASN A 56 8.51 -4.21 4.63
N TRP A 57 8.07 -3.91 5.85
CA TRP A 57 6.64 -3.82 6.15
C TRP A 57 6.02 -2.55 5.59
N THR A 58 6.70 -1.41 5.67
CA THR A 58 6.21 -0.16 5.07
C THR A 58 6.03 -0.32 3.55
N GLU A 59 6.99 -0.93 2.83
CA GLU A 59 6.86 -1.23 1.40
C GLU A 59 5.64 -2.09 1.07
N LYS A 60 5.45 -3.19 1.82
CA LYS A 60 4.31 -4.10 1.62
C LYS A 60 2.97 -3.42 1.88
N ILE A 61 2.88 -2.63 2.96
CA ILE A 61 1.67 -1.91 3.34
C ILE A 61 1.31 -0.87 2.28
N VAL A 62 2.26 -0.03 1.85
CA VAL A 62 2.02 0.97 0.79
C VAL A 62 1.54 0.30 -0.48
N ARG A 63 2.23 -0.75 -0.93
CA ARG A 63 1.86 -1.48 -2.16
C ARG A 63 0.43 -2.02 -2.09
N ASN A 64 0.05 -2.62 -0.96
CA ASN A 64 -1.27 -3.21 -0.80
C ASN A 64 -2.37 -2.15 -0.63
N ALA A 65 -2.10 -1.07 0.11
CA ALA A 65 -3.03 0.04 0.26
C ALA A 65 -3.37 0.66 -1.10
N GLU A 66 -2.37 0.84 -1.96
CA GLU A 66 -2.58 1.36 -3.31
C GLU A 66 -3.29 0.39 -4.23
N ALA A 67 -3.06 -0.92 -4.09
CA ALA A 67 -3.80 -1.92 -4.85
C ALA A 67 -5.28 -1.96 -4.47
N VAL A 68 -5.64 -1.62 -3.23
CA VAL A 68 -7.04 -1.45 -2.83
C VAL A 68 -7.64 -0.20 -3.46
N MET A 69 -6.90 0.92 -3.49
CA MET A 69 -7.40 2.19 -4.05
C MET A 69 -7.46 2.19 -5.57
N VAL A 70 -6.46 1.61 -6.24
CA VAL A 70 -6.33 1.56 -7.70
C VAL A 70 -5.93 0.14 -8.09
N PRO A 71 -6.90 -0.77 -8.26
CA PRO A 71 -6.62 -2.19 -8.53
C PRO A 71 -5.81 -2.42 -9.80
N ASN A 72 -6.08 -1.64 -10.86
CA ASN A 72 -5.38 -1.78 -12.13
C ASN A 72 -3.90 -1.35 -12.00
N PRO A 73 -2.92 -2.27 -12.23
CA PRO A 73 -1.50 -1.96 -12.09
C PRO A 73 -0.99 -0.96 -13.14
N GLY A 74 -1.57 -0.95 -14.35
CA GLY A 74 -1.24 0.02 -15.40
C GLY A 74 -1.60 1.43 -14.98
N ASN A 75 -2.81 1.62 -14.44
CA ASN A 75 -3.26 2.92 -13.94
C ASN A 75 -2.39 3.43 -12.78
N ARG A 76 -1.96 2.53 -11.89
CA ARG A 76 -1.03 2.87 -10.80
C ARG A 76 0.33 3.32 -11.31
N MET A 77 0.88 2.62 -12.30
CA MET A 77 2.17 2.98 -12.89
C MET A 77 2.08 4.33 -13.61
N GLU A 78 1.01 4.55 -14.36
CA GLU A 78 0.72 5.83 -15.02
C GLU A 78 0.68 6.97 -13.99
N ASP A 79 -0.10 6.82 -12.90
CA ASP A 79 -0.21 7.84 -11.85
C ASP A 79 1.14 8.18 -11.22
N TYR A 80 1.96 7.16 -10.97
CA TYR A 80 3.29 7.34 -10.43
C TYR A 80 4.20 8.13 -11.39
N ILE A 81 4.12 7.87 -12.71
CA ILE A 81 4.87 8.63 -13.71
C ILE A 81 4.43 10.09 -13.71
N PHE A 82 3.12 10.35 -13.77
CA PHE A 82 2.58 11.72 -13.75
C PHE A 82 3.01 12.49 -12.51
N GLU A 83 3.02 11.83 -11.36
CA GLU A 83 3.51 12.40 -10.10
C GLU A 83 5.01 12.71 -10.14
N LYS A 84 5.83 11.83 -10.73
CA LYS A 84 7.28 12.06 -10.87
C LYS A 84 7.66 13.14 -11.87
N ILE A 85 6.86 13.37 -12.90
CA ILE A 85 7.08 14.44 -13.89
C ILE A 85 6.31 15.73 -13.56
N GLU A 86 5.70 15.80 -12.37
CA GLU A 86 4.93 16.93 -11.86
C GLU A 86 3.82 17.41 -12.83
N LYS A 87 3.23 16.47 -13.58
CA LYS A 87 2.11 16.76 -14.48
C LYS A 87 0.79 16.38 -13.84
N LYS A 88 -0.26 17.09 -14.25
CA LYS A 88 -1.63 16.79 -13.85
C LYS A 88 -1.99 15.37 -14.30
N LYS A 89 -2.47 14.55 -13.37
CA LYS A 89 -2.99 13.19 -13.64
C LYS A 89 -4.19 13.27 -14.59
N PRO A 90 -4.34 12.30 -15.51
CA PRO A 90 -5.53 12.23 -16.35
C PRO A 90 -6.78 12.07 -15.48
N THR A 91 -7.84 12.82 -15.79
CA THR A 91 -9.14 12.67 -15.12
C THR A 91 -9.80 11.40 -15.64
N ARG A 92 -9.52 10.28 -14.99
CA ARG A 92 -10.19 9.00 -15.27
C ARG A 92 -11.45 8.93 -14.43
N LEU A 93 -12.56 8.56 -15.07
CA LEU A 93 -13.79 8.27 -14.38
C LEU A 93 -13.64 6.98 -13.59
N SER A 94 -14.32 6.91 -12.46
CA SER A 94 -14.56 5.68 -11.71
C SER A 94 -15.52 4.77 -12.48
N ASN A 95 -15.51 3.48 -12.16
CA ASN A 95 -16.46 2.53 -12.75
C ASN A 95 -17.91 2.91 -12.44
N LEU A 96 -18.18 3.48 -11.25
CA LEU A 96 -19.50 3.96 -10.85
C LEU A 96 -19.96 5.14 -11.70
N GLU A 97 -19.05 6.02 -12.12
CA GLU A 97 -19.39 7.12 -13.01
C GLU A 97 -19.71 6.68 -14.43
N TYR A 98 -18.96 5.71 -14.96
CA TYR A 98 -19.29 5.11 -16.26
C TYR A 98 -20.69 4.49 -16.22
N LEU A 99 -20.98 3.67 -15.21
CA LEU A 99 -22.31 3.11 -14.99
C LEU A 99 -23.38 4.22 -14.89
N GLY A 100 -23.11 5.26 -14.11
CA GLY A 100 -24.04 6.36 -13.91
C GLY A 100 -24.35 7.13 -15.19
N LEU A 101 -23.35 7.36 -16.06
CA LEU A 101 -23.55 7.99 -17.37
C LEU A 101 -24.50 7.17 -18.24
N ASP A 102 -24.24 5.88 -18.38
CA ASP A 102 -25.05 4.98 -19.23
C ASP A 102 -26.49 4.86 -18.69
N MET A 103 -26.68 4.82 -17.37
CA MET A 103 -28.03 4.78 -16.76
C MET A 103 -28.82 6.07 -17.00
N ILE A 104 -28.16 7.23 -16.98
CA ILE A 104 -28.81 8.51 -17.28
C ILE A 104 -29.22 8.56 -18.74
N GLU A 105 -28.32 8.17 -19.65
CA GLU A 105 -28.61 8.13 -21.09
C GLU A 105 -29.76 7.17 -21.40
N ALA A 106 -29.68 5.93 -20.91
CA ALA A 106 -30.72 4.92 -21.07
C ALA A 106 -32.07 5.38 -20.49
N GLY A 107 -32.08 6.02 -19.32
CA GLY A 107 -33.32 6.55 -18.74
C GLY A 107 -33.92 7.71 -19.56
N GLY A 108 -33.10 8.47 -20.28
CA GLY A 108 -33.54 9.43 -21.29
C GLY A 108 -34.20 8.76 -22.48
N GLU A 109 -33.59 7.70 -23.03
CA GLU A 109 -34.11 6.96 -24.18
C GLU A 109 -35.38 6.16 -23.87
N PHE A 110 -35.49 5.56 -22.69
CA PHE A 110 -36.70 4.85 -22.25
C PHE A 110 -37.88 5.78 -21.96
N GLY A 111 -37.66 7.09 -21.97
CA GLY A 111 -38.65 8.12 -21.67
C GLY A 111 -38.60 8.53 -20.20
N GLN A 112 -38.32 9.81 -19.97
CA GLN A 112 -38.16 10.39 -18.63
C GLN A 112 -39.45 10.35 -17.80
N ASP A 113 -40.61 10.34 -18.47
CA ASP A 113 -41.93 10.22 -17.83
C ASP A 113 -42.30 8.77 -17.49
N SER A 114 -41.54 7.79 -18.00
CA SER A 114 -41.73 6.38 -17.65
C SER A 114 -41.25 6.16 -16.20
N PRO A 115 -41.97 5.35 -15.39
CA PRO A 115 -41.50 4.98 -14.04
C PRO A 115 -40.11 4.35 -14.04
N TYR A 116 -39.75 3.65 -15.11
CA TYR A 116 -38.43 3.04 -15.23
C TYR A 116 -37.36 4.06 -15.66
N GLY A 117 -37.66 4.90 -16.65
CA GLY A 117 -36.70 5.91 -17.14
C GLY A 117 -36.35 6.96 -16.08
N SER A 118 -37.35 7.49 -15.38
CA SER A 118 -37.14 8.40 -14.24
C SER A 118 -36.33 7.78 -13.10
N ALA A 119 -36.61 6.51 -12.75
CA ALA A 119 -35.85 5.79 -11.72
C ALA A 119 -34.39 5.56 -12.16
N LEU A 120 -34.15 5.16 -13.41
CA LEU A 120 -32.80 4.97 -13.96
C LEU A 120 -31.97 6.25 -13.89
N ILE A 121 -32.53 7.40 -14.31
CA ILE A 121 -31.85 8.69 -14.22
C ILE A 121 -31.47 9.00 -12.77
N LYS A 122 -32.38 8.74 -11.82
CA LYS A 122 -32.13 9.00 -10.39
C LYS A 122 -31.02 8.10 -9.82
N VAL A 123 -31.03 6.82 -10.18
CA VAL A 123 -29.95 5.89 -9.79
C VAL A 123 -28.64 6.32 -10.43
N GLY A 124 -28.63 6.64 -11.74
CA GLY A 124 -27.41 7.04 -12.44
C GLY A 124 -26.75 8.30 -11.87
N HIS A 125 -27.54 9.32 -11.47
CA HIS A 125 -27.00 10.47 -10.74
C HIS A 125 -26.42 10.10 -9.37
N THR A 126 -27.01 9.13 -8.69
CA THR A 126 -26.49 8.63 -7.40
C THR A 126 -25.19 7.87 -7.60
N GLU A 127 -25.09 7.02 -8.63
CA GLU A 127 -23.86 6.31 -8.99
C GLU A 127 -22.72 7.28 -9.30
N GLN A 128 -22.98 8.36 -10.04
CA GLN A 128 -21.98 9.41 -10.27
C GLN A 128 -21.52 10.08 -8.97
N LYS A 129 -22.43 10.33 -8.02
CA LYS A 129 -22.07 10.89 -6.69
C LYS A 129 -21.18 9.92 -5.90
N LEU A 130 -21.49 8.62 -5.92
CA LEU A 130 -20.67 7.60 -5.27
C LEU A 130 -19.29 7.51 -5.91
N GLY A 131 -19.20 7.54 -7.23
CA GLY A 131 -17.93 7.57 -7.96
C GLY A 131 -17.09 8.81 -7.64
N SER A 132 -17.71 9.99 -7.49
CA SER A 132 -17.03 11.19 -6.99
C SER A 132 -16.49 11.01 -5.58
N CYS A 133 -17.30 10.44 -4.69
CA CYS A 133 -16.89 10.15 -3.31
C CYS A 133 -15.70 9.17 -3.27
N GLU A 134 -15.68 8.16 -4.15
CA GLU A 134 -14.57 7.22 -4.30
C GLU A 134 -13.28 7.92 -4.74
N ARG A 135 -13.33 8.79 -5.74
CA ARG A 135 -12.13 9.54 -6.17
C ARG A 135 -11.58 10.43 -5.07
N ASP A 136 -12.45 11.13 -4.33
CA ASP A 136 -12.04 11.98 -3.21
C ASP A 136 -11.40 11.15 -2.08
N PHE A 137 -11.96 9.95 -1.81
CA PHE A 137 -11.40 9.00 -0.88
C PHE A 137 -10.01 8.50 -1.29
N ILE A 138 -9.84 8.07 -2.55
CA ILE A 138 -8.54 7.64 -3.10
C ILE A 138 -7.50 8.76 -2.99
N GLY A 139 -7.87 10.00 -3.36
CA GLY A 139 -6.99 11.16 -3.22
C GLY A 139 -6.59 11.45 -1.78
N SER A 140 -7.56 11.37 -0.85
CA SER A 140 -7.34 11.62 0.57
C SER A 140 -6.42 10.59 1.21
N VAL A 141 -6.61 9.29 0.92
CA VAL A 141 -5.72 8.20 1.36
C VAL A 141 -4.31 8.39 0.78
N GLY A 142 -4.24 8.83 -0.48
CA GLY A 142 -2.99 9.21 -1.12
C GLY A 142 -2.18 10.19 -0.26
N ILE A 143 -2.79 11.31 0.09
CA ILE A 143 -2.16 12.41 0.83
C ILE A 143 -1.84 12.03 2.28
N CYS A 144 -2.78 11.39 2.98
CA CYS A 144 -2.65 11.18 4.43
C CYS A 144 -1.89 9.90 4.80
N PHE A 145 -1.72 8.96 3.87
CA PHE A 145 -1.17 7.64 4.16
C PHE A 145 -0.08 7.19 3.18
N THR A 146 -0.39 7.02 1.90
CA THR A 146 0.58 6.35 0.98
C THR A 146 1.74 7.26 0.59
N GLN A 147 1.50 8.53 0.27
CA GLN A 147 2.54 9.49 -0.08
C GLN A 147 3.57 9.75 1.04
N PRO A 148 3.19 10.02 2.29
CA PRO A 148 4.19 10.22 3.35
C PRO A 148 5.03 8.97 3.61
N LEU A 149 4.44 7.77 3.52
CA LEU A 149 5.19 6.51 3.64
C LEU A 149 6.14 6.28 2.46
N ARG A 150 5.73 6.61 1.22
CA ARG A 150 6.65 6.61 0.06
C ARG A 150 7.80 7.58 0.26
N LYS A 151 7.55 8.79 0.77
CA LYS A 151 8.59 9.78 1.04
C LYS A 151 9.61 9.25 2.06
N PHE A 152 9.16 8.57 3.11
CA PHE A 152 10.03 7.87 4.06
C PHE A 152 10.91 6.81 3.36
N LEU A 153 10.31 5.97 2.51
CA LEU A 153 11.04 4.93 1.77
C LEU A 153 12.05 5.51 0.78
N GLU A 154 11.67 6.56 0.06
CA GLU A 154 12.52 7.18 -0.96
C GLU A 154 13.58 8.13 -0.40
N GLY A 155 13.39 8.67 0.79
CA GLY A 155 14.31 9.59 1.45
C GLY A 155 15.17 8.90 2.52
N GLU A 156 14.56 8.62 3.66
CA GLU A 156 15.25 8.12 4.85
C GLU A 156 15.82 6.71 4.60
N MET A 157 15.00 5.78 4.10
CA MET A 157 15.46 4.40 3.91
C MET A 157 16.52 4.26 2.81
N LYS A 158 16.45 5.06 1.74
CA LYS A 158 17.53 5.10 0.73
C LYS A 158 18.83 5.63 1.32
N THR A 159 18.76 6.65 2.17
CA THR A 159 19.93 7.21 2.87
C THR A 159 20.54 6.16 3.81
N ILE A 160 19.73 5.50 4.63
CA ILE A 160 20.18 4.41 5.51
C ILE A 160 20.84 3.28 4.70
N THR A 161 20.23 2.86 3.59
CA THR A 161 20.78 1.82 2.72
C THR A 161 22.15 2.20 2.17
N LYS A 162 22.29 3.46 1.72
CA LYS A 162 23.57 4.01 1.23
C LYS A 162 24.62 4.03 2.33
N GLU A 163 24.33 4.59 3.49
CA GLU A 163 25.30 4.71 4.59
C GLU A 163 25.70 3.33 5.15
N LYS A 164 24.78 2.35 5.21
CA LYS A 164 25.12 0.94 5.50
C LYS A 164 26.10 0.35 4.48
N GLY A 165 25.91 0.64 3.18
CA GLY A 165 26.84 0.21 2.14
C GLY A 165 28.23 0.85 2.24
N ILE A 166 28.29 2.12 2.66
CA ILE A 166 29.56 2.80 2.94
C ILE A 166 30.23 2.19 4.18
N LEU A 167 29.47 1.95 5.25
CA LEU A 167 29.98 1.30 6.46
C LEU A 167 30.60 -0.07 6.16
N GLU A 168 29.92 -0.89 5.36
CA GLU A 168 30.44 -2.19 4.93
C GLU A 168 31.74 -2.05 4.12
N THR A 169 31.83 -1.03 3.27
CA THR A 169 33.07 -0.71 2.54
C THR A 169 34.21 -0.36 3.51
N LYS A 170 33.95 0.47 4.52
CA LYS A 170 34.95 0.86 5.53
C LYS A 170 35.37 -0.30 6.40
N ARG A 171 34.45 -1.22 6.73
CA ARG A 171 34.74 -2.46 7.45
C ARG A 171 35.76 -3.30 6.70
N LEU A 172 35.54 -3.52 5.40
CA LEU A 172 36.46 -4.29 4.55
C LEU A 172 37.84 -3.60 4.43
N ASP A 173 37.88 -2.27 4.32
CA ASP A 173 39.13 -1.52 4.29
C ASP A 173 39.92 -1.65 5.61
N LEU A 174 39.21 -1.62 6.75
CA LEU A 174 39.78 -1.83 8.07
C LEU A 174 40.37 -3.25 8.20
N ASP A 175 39.62 -4.28 7.79
CA ASP A 175 40.06 -5.67 7.84
C ASP A 175 41.29 -5.91 6.95
N ALA A 176 41.32 -5.31 5.75
CA ALA A 176 42.49 -5.34 4.88
C ALA A 176 43.73 -4.66 5.51
N CYS A 177 43.54 -3.55 6.23
CA CYS A 177 44.64 -2.87 6.93
C CYS A 177 45.14 -3.69 8.13
N LYS A 178 44.25 -4.33 8.91
CA LYS A 178 44.62 -5.26 9.99
C LYS A 178 45.48 -6.40 9.44
N ASN A 179 45.07 -6.98 8.30
CA ASN A 179 45.83 -8.03 7.63
C ASN A 179 47.19 -7.55 7.10
N ARG A 180 47.28 -6.32 6.59
CA ARG A 180 48.55 -5.73 6.13
C ARG A 180 49.54 -5.54 7.28
N VAL A 181 49.07 -5.08 8.44
CA VAL A 181 49.90 -4.97 9.66
C VAL A 181 50.42 -6.35 10.08
N ARG A 182 49.54 -7.36 10.14
CA ARG A 182 49.92 -8.76 10.47
C ARG A 182 50.99 -9.33 9.52
N LYS A 183 50.98 -8.95 8.24
CA LYS A 183 51.92 -9.44 7.20
C LYS A 183 53.22 -8.62 7.08
N ALA A 184 53.30 -7.43 7.68
CA ALA A 184 54.45 -6.55 7.54
C ALA A 184 55.68 -7.07 8.32
N ARG A 185 56.80 -7.30 7.62
CA ARG A 185 58.03 -7.90 8.18
C ARG A 185 59.18 -6.91 8.41
N SER A 186 59.12 -5.71 7.84
CA SER A 186 60.15 -4.67 7.99
C SER A 186 59.67 -3.55 8.90
N MET A 187 60.59 -2.94 9.68
CA MET A 187 60.26 -1.84 10.61
C MET A 187 59.59 -0.66 9.91
N LEU A 188 60.10 -0.23 8.75
CA LEU A 188 59.52 0.86 7.97
C LEU A 188 58.14 0.48 7.39
N GLY A 189 57.98 -0.77 6.96
CA GLY A 189 56.71 -1.30 6.44
C GLY A 189 55.65 -1.45 7.54
N GLN A 190 56.05 -1.81 8.76
CA GLN A 190 55.19 -1.87 9.93
C GLN A 190 54.67 -0.48 10.33
N GLN A 191 55.56 0.51 10.42
CA GLN A 191 55.16 1.89 10.75
C GLN A 191 54.16 2.47 9.74
N ALA A 192 54.36 2.22 8.44
CA ALA A 192 53.43 2.64 7.40
C ALA A 192 52.08 1.91 7.50
N ALA A 193 52.09 0.59 7.70
CA ALA A 193 50.86 -0.20 7.83
C ALA A 193 50.05 0.16 9.08
N GLU A 194 50.71 0.43 10.21
CA GLU A 194 50.06 0.89 11.45
C GLU A 194 49.41 2.27 11.29
N ARG A 195 50.05 3.17 10.55
CA ARG A 195 49.46 4.48 10.24
C ARG A 195 48.19 4.32 9.40
N ASP A 196 48.24 3.49 8.35
CA ASP A 196 47.08 3.21 7.50
C ASP A 196 45.94 2.55 8.30
N LEU A 197 46.27 1.62 9.21
CA LEU A 197 45.30 0.99 10.11
C LEU A 197 44.61 2.01 11.02
N ARG A 198 45.35 2.94 11.61
CA ARG A 198 44.76 4.01 12.45
C ARG A 198 43.78 4.88 11.67
N ILE A 199 44.12 5.22 10.42
CA ILE A 199 43.24 6.01 9.55
C ILE A 199 41.97 5.22 9.19
N ALA A 200 42.12 3.94 8.81
CA ALA A 200 41.00 3.08 8.47
C ALA A 200 40.05 2.87 9.66
N GLN A 201 40.60 2.69 10.87
CA GLN A 201 39.82 2.54 12.10
C GLN A 201 39.01 3.82 12.38
N ALA A 202 39.64 4.99 12.37
CA ALA A 202 38.95 6.26 12.64
C ALA A 202 37.82 6.53 11.63
N GLU A 203 38.03 6.18 10.36
CA GLU A 203 37.01 6.34 9.32
C GLU A 203 35.86 5.33 9.46
N PHE A 204 36.15 4.08 9.85
CA PHE A 204 35.13 3.09 10.18
C PHE A 204 34.30 3.54 11.38
N ASP A 205 34.92 3.96 12.48
CA ASP A 205 34.24 4.40 13.71
C ASP A 205 33.33 5.60 13.41
N ARG A 206 33.83 6.58 12.64
CA ARG A 206 33.04 7.74 12.19
C ARG A 206 31.82 7.30 11.37
N GLN A 207 31.99 6.36 10.45
CA GLN A 207 30.91 5.89 9.60
C GLN A 207 29.90 5.01 10.37
N ALA A 208 30.37 4.24 11.35
CA ALA A 208 29.52 3.45 12.24
C ALA A 208 28.60 4.37 13.04
N GLU A 209 29.13 5.46 13.59
CA GLU A 209 28.34 6.44 14.34
C GLU A 209 27.30 7.14 13.46
N ILE A 210 27.67 7.58 12.26
CA ILE A 210 26.72 8.17 11.29
C ILE A 210 25.57 7.20 11.01
N THR A 211 25.90 5.94 10.74
CA THR A 211 24.90 4.92 10.41
C THR A 211 24.02 4.62 11.62
N LYS A 212 24.60 4.53 12.82
CA LYS A 212 23.89 4.30 14.07
C LYS A 212 22.85 5.39 14.34
N LEU A 213 23.23 6.66 14.24
CA LEU A 213 22.33 7.80 14.44
C LEU A 213 21.13 7.76 13.49
N LEU A 214 21.33 7.36 12.23
CA LEU A 214 20.24 7.20 11.27
C LEU A 214 19.31 6.04 11.66
N LEU A 215 19.85 4.91 12.13
CA LEU A 215 19.06 3.76 12.56
C LEU A 215 18.28 4.03 13.85
N GLU A 216 18.82 4.83 14.77
CA GLU A 216 18.12 5.30 15.96
C GLU A 216 16.93 6.20 15.58
N GLY A 217 17.10 7.03 14.55
CA GLY A 217 16.07 7.93 14.00
C GLY A 217 14.79 7.24 13.53
N ILE A 218 14.84 5.95 13.18
CA ILE A 218 13.67 5.15 12.76
C ILE A 218 12.54 5.18 13.79
N GLY A 219 12.86 5.24 15.09
CA GLY A 219 11.85 5.30 16.14
C GLY A 219 10.95 6.55 16.01
N THR A 220 11.53 7.69 15.64
CA THR A 220 10.79 8.94 15.41
C THR A 220 9.90 8.82 14.17
N SER A 221 10.40 8.22 13.10
CA SER A 221 9.63 8.02 11.86
C SER A 221 8.43 7.08 12.08
N GLN A 222 8.58 6.04 12.92
CA GLN A 222 7.48 5.15 13.30
C GLN A 222 6.36 5.88 14.06
N ALA A 223 6.67 6.87 14.90
CA ALA A 223 5.63 7.71 15.53
C ALA A 223 4.83 8.50 14.46
N GLY A 224 5.50 8.93 13.38
CA GLY A 224 4.86 9.48 12.20
C GLY A 224 3.94 8.46 11.51
N HIS A 225 4.44 7.24 11.26
CA HIS A 225 3.66 6.16 10.63
C HIS A 225 2.36 5.86 11.39
N LEU A 226 2.41 5.82 12.72
CA LEU A 226 1.22 5.61 13.55
C LEU A 226 0.17 6.70 13.32
N ARG A 227 0.59 7.97 13.23
CA ARG A 227 -0.33 9.08 12.93
C ARG A 227 -0.99 8.92 11.57
N HIS A 228 -0.22 8.58 10.54
CA HIS A 228 -0.76 8.33 9.20
C HIS A 228 -1.75 7.16 9.20
N LEU A 229 -1.50 6.11 9.98
CA LEU A 229 -2.42 4.98 10.12
C LEU A 229 -3.76 5.40 10.75
N HIS A 230 -3.74 6.25 11.77
CA HIS A 230 -4.98 6.81 12.33
C HIS A 230 -5.75 7.63 11.29
N SER A 231 -5.07 8.52 10.55
CA SER A 231 -5.69 9.32 9.50
C SER A 231 -6.26 8.46 8.36
N PHE A 232 -5.59 7.36 8.01
CA PHE A 232 -6.08 6.40 7.04
C PHE A 232 -7.42 5.78 7.48
N VAL A 233 -7.49 5.27 8.71
CA VAL A 233 -8.71 4.66 9.25
C VAL A 233 -9.85 5.69 9.35
N GLU A 234 -9.57 6.91 9.77
CA GLU A 234 -10.56 7.98 9.81
C GLU A 234 -11.10 8.32 8.42
N THR A 235 -10.22 8.37 7.42
CA THR A 235 -10.56 8.64 6.02
C THR A 235 -11.45 7.52 5.46
N GLN A 236 -11.13 6.25 5.75
CA GLN A 236 -11.98 5.10 5.38
C GLN A 236 -13.36 5.17 6.03
N ALA A 237 -13.42 5.43 7.34
CA ALA A 237 -14.70 5.52 8.06
C ALA A 237 -15.59 6.63 7.50
N ARG A 238 -15.01 7.78 7.17
CA ARG A 238 -15.73 8.91 6.55
C ARG A 238 -16.29 8.54 5.19
N TYR A 239 -15.49 7.90 4.34
CA TYR A 239 -15.91 7.44 3.02
C TYR A 239 -17.11 6.50 3.09
N TYR A 240 -17.02 5.41 3.84
CA TYR A 240 -18.11 4.44 3.94
C TYR A 240 -19.38 5.05 4.55
N LYS A 241 -19.25 5.94 5.53
CA LYS A 241 -20.38 6.68 6.09
C LYS A 241 -21.07 7.55 5.04
N GLN A 242 -20.29 8.27 4.23
CA GLN A 242 -20.82 9.13 3.17
C GLN A 242 -21.54 8.31 2.08
N CYS A 243 -20.96 7.19 1.65
CA CYS A 243 -21.61 6.27 0.71
C CYS A 243 -22.92 5.72 1.27
N GLY A 244 -22.95 5.31 2.54
CA GLY A 244 -24.17 4.86 3.21
C GLY A 244 -25.28 5.90 3.20
N GLN A 245 -24.95 7.16 3.52
CA GLN A 245 -25.91 8.27 3.50
C GLN A 245 -26.47 8.52 2.09
N ILE A 246 -25.60 8.51 1.06
CA ILE A 246 -26.01 8.66 -0.34
C ILE A 246 -26.99 7.56 -0.75
N MET A 247 -26.72 6.32 -0.35
CA MET A 247 -27.58 5.17 -0.66
C MET A 247 -28.90 5.18 0.11
N ASP A 248 -28.89 5.58 1.38
CA ASP A 248 -30.11 5.72 2.18
C ASP A 248 -31.06 6.76 1.58
N ASP A 249 -30.52 7.86 1.08
CA ASP A 249 -31.31 8.91 0.44
C ASP A 249 -31.88 8.41 -0.90
N LEU A 250 -31.10 7.69 -1.71
CA LEU A 250 -31.63 7.05 -2.92
C LEU A 250 -32.77 6.08 -2.63
N GLN A 251 -32.66 5.26 -1.57
CA GLN A 251 -33.75 4.33 -1.20
C GLN A 251 -35.04 5.07 -0.86
N LYS A 252 -34.97 6.19 -0.13
CA LYS A 252 -36.14 7.02 0.19
C LYS A 252 -36.74 7.63 -1.06
N GLU A 253 -35.90 8.13 -1.97
CA GLU A 253 -36.34 8.72 -3.24
C GLU A 253 -37.01 7.67 -4.15
N LEU A 254 -36.47 6.46 -4.25
CA LEU A 254 -37.09 5.39 -5.04
C LEU A 254 -38.37 4.87 -4.40
N ALA A 255 -38.46 4.85 -3.07
CA ALA A 255 -39.68 4.46 -2.37
C ALA A 255 -40.84 5.42 -2.65
N SER A 256 -40.57 6.73 -2.77
CA SER A 256 -41.60 7.73 -3.11
C SER A 256 -42.03 7.68 -4.59
N MET A 257 -41.19 7.10 -5.46
CA MET A 257 -41.50 6.88 -6.89
C MET A 257 -42.36 5.63 -7.14
N ARG A 258 -42.60 4.79 -6.12
CA ARG A 258 -43.40 3.57 -6.29
C ARG A 258 -44.82 3.94 -6.74
N PRO A 259 -45.35 3.32 -7.82
CA PRO A 259 -46.74 3.53 -8.22
C PRO A 259 -47.70 3.19 -7.08
N GLN A 260 -48.70 4.05 -6.86
CA GLN A 260 -49.81 3.71 -5.97
C GLN A 260 -50.67 2.64 -6.66
N ALA A 261 -50.69 1.45 -6.05
CA ALA A 261 -51.42 0.22 -6.43
C ALA A 261 -50.73 -0.75 -7.43
N PRO A 262 -50.88 -2.08 -7.21
CA PRO A 262 -50.31 -3.09 -8.08
C PRO A 262 -51.10 -3.16 -9.39
N ARG A 263 -50.44 -2.97 -10.53
CA ARG A 263 -50.99 -3.43 -11.79
C ARG A 263 -50.94 -4.95 -11.79
N LEU A 264 -52.07 -5.59 -11.46
CA LEU A 264 -52.29 -7.00 -11.71
C LEU A 264 -51.89 -7.29 -13.16
N ARG A 265 -50.83 -8.08 -13.35
CA ARG A 265 -50.59 -8.71 -14.64
C ARG A 265 -51.70 -9.75 -14.83
N ILE A 266 -52.75 -9.37 -15.56
CA ILE A 266 -53.70 -10.33 -16.11
C ILE A 266 -53.02 -10.96 -17.34
N ASN A 267 -52.83 -12.29 -17.26
CA ASN A 267 -52.35 -13.24 -18.28
C ASN A 267 -50.84 -13.41 -18.44
N SER A 268 -50.28 -14.35 -17.67
CA SER A 268 -49.55 -15.48 -18.26
C SER A 268 -50.00 -16.72 -17.50
N GLU A 269 -50.52 -17.70 -18.22
CA GLU A 269 -51.05 -18.97 -17.72
C GLU A 269 -50.00 -19.70 -16.86
N ASP A 270 -50.38 -20.18 -15.68
CA ASP A 270 -50.14 -21.58 -15.28
C ASP A 270 -50.76 -21.93 -13.91
N VAL A 271 -51.65 -22.92 -13.99
CA VAL A 271 -52.08 -23.94 -13.01
C VAL A 271 -53.01 -23.53 -11.85
N ASP A 272 -54.27 -23.95 -12.04
CA ASP A 272 -55.31 -24.13 -11.03
C ASP A 272 -54.81 -24.89 -9.79
N ASN A 273 -55.15 -24.38 -8.60
CA ASN A 273 -55.81 -25.26 -7.63
C ASN A 273 -56.71 -24.43 -6.70
N GLU A 274 -58.00 -24.69 -6.84
CA GLU A 274 -59.07 -24.54 -5.84
C GLU A 274 -58.56 -24.99 -4.45
N GLN A 275 -58.94 -24.45 -3.28
CA GLN A 275 -60.28 -24.22 -2.75
C GLN A 275 -60.05 -23.58 -1.35
N SER A 276 -60.63 -22.42 -1.07
CA SER A 276 -61.71 -22.20 -0.09
C SER A 276 -61.27 -21.77 1.33
N SER A 277 -61.38 -20.47 1.59
CA SER A 277 -61.73 -19.96 2.92
C SER A 277 -63.26 -19.97 3.07
N PRO A 278 -63.78 -20.15 4.29
CA PRO A 278 -65.03 -19.48 4.64
C PRO A 278 -64.90 -18.60 5.89
N ALA A 279 -65.64 -17.50 5.85
CA ALA A 279 -65.76 -16.49 6.88
C ALA A 279 -66.70 -16.92 8.04
N ILE A 280 -66.32 -16.51 9.26
CA ILE A 280 -67.11 -15.99 10.40
C ILE A 280 -68.41 -16.71 10.79
N ILE A 281 -68.43 -17.35 11.99
CA ILE A 281 -69.53 -17.35 12.99
C ILE A 281 -68.91 -17.51 14.41
N ALA A 282 -69.29 -16.64 15.36
CA ALA A 282 -69.14 -16.80 16.82
C ALA A 282 -70.52 -17.20 17.42
N PRO A 283 -70.69 -17.79 18.64
CA PRO A 283 -70.14 -17.30 19.92
C PRO A 283 -69.89 -18.36 21.04
N THR A 284 -69.54 -17.87 22.25
CA THR A 284 -69.55 -18.50 23.61
C THR A 284 -68.36 -19.43 23.94
N SER A 285 -67.74 -19.46 25.13
CA SER A 285 -67.73 -18.67 26.37
C SER A 285 -66.64 -19.26 27.29
N GLU A 286 -66.07 -18.43 28.17
CA GLU A 286 -65.40 -18.75 29.45
C GLU A 286 -63.94 -19.27 29.50
N ASN A 287 -63.14 -18.44 30.21
CA ASN A 287 -62.09 -18.74 31.22
C ASN A 287 -60.81 -19.47 30.75
N ASP A 288 -59.59 -19.14 31.18
CA ASP A 288 -59.05 -18.19 32.15
C ASP A 288 -57.51 -18.16 31.95
N VAL A 289 -56.90 -17.01 32.29
CA VAL A 289 -55.59 -16.86 32.98
C VAL A 289 -54.27 -17.12 32.22
N GLU A 290 -53.56 -15.99 31.98
CA GLU A 290 -52.13 -15.68 32.26
C GLU A 290 -51.00 -16.53 31.62
N THR A 291 -49.80 -16.03 31.25
CA THR A 291 -49.14 -14.70 31.23
C THR A 291 -47.76 -14.93 30.57
N SER A 292 -47.35 -14.00 29.69
CA SER A 292 -45.94 -13.63 29.33
C SER A 292 -44.98 -14.71 28.79
N SER A 293 -44.02 -14.44 27.90
CA SER A 293 -43.63 -13.29 27.09
C SER A 293 -42.42 -13.74 26.25
N SER A 294 -42.39 -13.33 24.98
CA SER A 294 -41.19 -12.96 24.20
C SER A 294 -40.11 -14.02 23.95
N GLN A 295 -40.06 -14.61 22.75
CA GLN A 295 -39.36 -14.10 21.54
C GLN A 295 -37.86 -13.81 21.75
N MET A 296 -36.99 -14.63 21.12
CA MET A 296 -36.34 -14.27 19.85
C MET A 296 -35.52 -15.46 19.32
N SER A 297 -35.86 -15.90 18.11
CA SER A 297 -35.16 -16.92 17.32
C SER A 297 -34.01 -16.27 16.55
N ALA A 298 -32.81 -16.82 16.70
CA ALA A 298 -31.66 -16.52 15.86
C ALA A 298 -31.60 -17.47 14.66
N GLN A 299 -31.63 -16.94 13.44
CA GLN A 299 -31.22 -17.60 12.20
C GLN A 299 -30.23 -16.64 11.52
N THR A 300 -28.92 -16.90 11.58
CA THR A 300 -28.11 -17.72 10.66
C THR A 300 -28.33 -17.39 9.18
N THR A 301 -27.40 -16.63 8.58
CA THR A 301 -27.11 -16.71 7.14
C THR A 301 -25.59 -16.65 6.89
N VAL A 302 -25.09 -17.84 6.56
CA VAL A 302 -23.91 -18.26 5.80
C VAL A 302 -23.17 -17.17 4.99
N LEU A 303 -21.89 -16.95 5.32
CA LEU A 303 -20.90 -16.33 4.43
C LEU A 303 -20.42 -17.41 3.43
N SER A 304 -20.90 -17.32 2.19
CA SER A 304 -20.41 -18.14 1.08
C SER A 304 -19.02 -17.66 0.64
N SER A 305 -18.09 -18.60 0.62
CA SER A 305 -16.71 -18.47 0.17
C SER A 305 -16.66 -18.25 -1.34
N MET A 306 -16.04 -17.16 -1.82
CA MET A 306 -15.58 -17.07 -3.21
C MET A 306 -14.10 -17.43 -3.26
N ASN A 307 -13.86 -18.68 -3.66
CA ASN A 307 -12.54 -19.22 -3.96
C ASN A 307 -12.28 -19.00 -5.47
N ILE A 308 -11.68 -17.88 -5.84
CA ILE A 308 -11.28 -17.62 -7.23
C ILE A 308 -9.90 -18.23 -7.45
N LYS A 309 -9.86 -19.40 -8.09
CA LYS A 309 -8.64 -19.95 -8.70
C LYS A 309 -8.33 -19.13 -9.94
N TYR A 310 -7.16 -18.51 -10.00
CA TYR A 310 -6.63 -17.95 -11.24
C TYR A 310 -6.11 -19.10 -12.11
N ASP A 311 -6.74 -19.31 -13.26
CA ASP A 311 -6.20 -20.12 -14.33
C ASP A 311 -5.24 -19.25 -15.16
N THR A 312 -3.95 -19.59 -15.14
CA THR A 312 -2.89 -18.92 -15.89
C THR A 312 -2.67 -19.61 -17.23
N SER A 313 -3.64 -19.48 -18.12
CA SER A 313 -3.47 -19.83 -19.53
C SER A 313 -4.34 -18.90 -20.36
N ASP A 314 -3.80 -17.71 -20.61
CA ASP A 314 -3.97 -16.94 -21.85
C ASP A 314 -3.25 -15.59 -21.70
N ILE A 315 -1.91 -15.65 -21.69
CA ILE A 315 -1.09 -14.53 -22.12
C ILE A 315 -0.35 -15.01 -23.37
N SER A 316 -1.04 -14.91 -24.50
CA SER A 316 -0.39 -14.90 -25.80
C SER A 316 -1.25 -14.08 -26.77
N VAL A 317 -0.63 -13.02 -27.28
CA VAL A 317 -0.95 -12.32 -28.54
C VAL A 317 -2.05 -11.23 -28.46
N LEU A 318 -1.65 -9.99 -28.13
CA LEU A 318 -1.53 -8.82 -29.03
C LEU A 318 -1.16 -7.56 -28.24
#